data_AF-A0A815WK07-F1
#
_entry.id   AF-A0A815WK07-F1
#
_cell.length_a   1.000
_cell.length_b   1.000
_cell.length_c   1.000
_cell.angle_alpha   90.00
_cell.angle_beta   90.00
_cell.angle_gamma   90.00
#
_symmetry.space_group_name_H-M   'P 1'
#
loop_
_entity.id
_entity.type
_entity.pdbx_description
1 polymer ?
#
loop_
_entity_poly.entity_id
_entity_poly.type
_entity_poly.pdbx_seq_one_letter_code
_entity_poly.pdbx_strand_id
1 'polypeptide(L)'
;MIDFFLEKIANDQYNRVVIAYEPVWAIGTGKVATPQQAQEVHKHLRKFIEQNANAEIAKNIRIIYGGSVSGSNCKELAQQPDIDGFLVGGASLKPEFEQICKSRQD
;
A
#
# COMPACT_ATOMS: atom_id res chain seq x y z
N MET A 1 16.89 -3.87 7.99
CA MET A 1 16.29 -4.82 7.00
C MET A 1 15.69 -4.07 5.81
N ILE A 2 14.97 -2.97 6.04
CA ILE A 2 14.56 -2.03 4.97
C ILE A 2 15.74 -1.12 4.52
N ASP A 3 16.68 -0.79 5.40
CA ASP A 3 17.81 0.12 5.09
C ASP A 3 18.67 -0.41 3.92
N PHE A 4 18.95 -1.71 3.92
CA PHE A 4 19.64 -2.41 2.83
C PHE A 4 18.87 -2.34 1.49
N PHE A 5 17.54 -2.31 1.55
CA PHE A 5 16.70 -2.15 0.37
C PHE A 5 16.73 -0.72 -0.14
N LEU A 6 16.80 0.27 0.74
CA LEU A 6 16.90 1.69 0.35
C LEU A 6 18.22 2.03 -0.35
N GLU A 7 19.34 1.43 0.08
CA GLU A 7 20.62 1.55 -0.64
C GLU A 7 20.52 1.07 -2.11
N LYS A 8 19.63 0.10 -2.38
CA LYS A 8 19.39 -0.40 -3.75
C LYS A 8 18.38 0.45 -4.51
N ILE A 9 17.38 1.04 -3.83
CA ILE A 9 16.41 1.98 -4.41
C ILE A 9 17.09 3.28 -4.87
N ALA A 10 18.12 3.73 -4.16
CA ALA A 10 18.82 5.00 -4.41
C ALA A 10 19.53 5.09 -5.78
N ASN A 11 19.70 3.98 -6.51
CA ASN A 11 20.30 3.95 -7.86
C ASN A 11 19.26 4.14 -8.99
N ASP A 12 18.33 5.10 -8.84
CA ASP A 12 17.29 5.44 -9.82
C ASP A 12 16.32 4.31 -10.23
N GLN A 13 16.23 3.24 -9.44
CA GLN A 13 15.28 2.14 -9.70
C GLN A 13 13.94 2.30 -8.95
N TYR A 14 13.78 3.35 -8.14
CA TYR A 14 12.60 3.56 -7.29
C TYR A 14 11.27 3.57 -8.05
N ASN A 15 11.27 4.03 -9.30
CA ASN A 15 10.09 4.03 -10.16
C ASN A 15 9.62 2.61 -10.54
N ARG A 16 10.50 1.61 -10.47
CA ARG A 16 10.21 0.19 -10.73
C ARG A 16 9.83 -0.59 -9.48
N VAL A 17 9.91 0.03 -8.31
CA VAL A 17 9.60 -0.61 -7.03
C VAL A 17 8.20 -0.25 -6.56
N VAL A 18 7.52 -1.23 -5.96
CA VAL A 18 6.28 -1.06 -5.21
C VAL A 18 6.48 -1.70 -3.85
N ILE A 19 6.08 -0.99 -2.79
CA ILE A 19 6.09 -1.53 -1.42
C ILE A 19 4.68 -1.97 -1.09
N ALA A 20 4.50 -3.24 -0.74
CA ALA A 20 3.23 -3.75 -0.21
C ALA A 20 3.31 -3.87 1.31
N TYR A 21 2.47 -3.13 2.03
CA TYR A 21 2.31 -3.30 3.47
C TYR A 21 1.21 -4.33 3.74
N GLU A 22 1.59 -5.47 4.33
CA GLU A 22 0.68 -6.54 4.71
C GLU A 22 0.74 -6.78 6.23
N PRO A 23 -0.24 -6.27 7.01
CA PRO A 23 -0.33 -6.65 8.42
C PRO A 23 -0.61 -8.15 8.50
N VAL A 24 0.34 -8.94 9.00
CA VAL A 24 0.25 -10.42 9.03
C VAL A 24 -1.05 -10.92 9.67
N TRP A 25 -1.53 -10.23 10.70
CA TRP A 25 -2.78 -10.56 11.39
C TRP A 25 -4.05 -10.32 10.53
N ALA A 26 -3.95 -9.56 9.43
CA ALA A 26 -5.02 -9.26 8.48
C ALA A 26 -4.99 -10.18 7.24
N ILE A 27 -4.01 -11.08 7.11
CA ILE A 27 -3.88 -11.96 5.94
C ILE A 27 -4.79 -13.18 6.09
N GLY A 28 -5.79 -13.32 5.22
CA GLY A 28 -6.66 -14.51 5.17
C GLY A 28 -7.59 -14.72 6.37
N THR A 29 -7.61 -13.79 7.33
CA THR A 29 -8.41 -13.88 8.55
C THR A 29 -9.78 -13.22 8.44
N GLY A 30 -10.02 -12.44 7.37
CA GLY A 30 -11.20 -11.59 7.23
C GLY A 30 -11.20 -10.37 8.17
N LYS A 31 -10.16 -10.20 8.99
CA LYS A 31 -9.94 -8.99 9.79
C LYS A 31 -9.18 -8.00 8.93
N VAL A 32 -9.75 -6.82 8.73
CA VAL A 32 -9.13 -5.72 7.99
C VAL A 32 -8.54 -4.73 8.99
N ALA A 33 -7.41 -4.11 8.65
CA ALA A 33 -6.99 -2.92 9.38
C ALA A 33 -8.00 -1.81 9.11
N THR A 34 -8.28 -0.97 10.11
CA THR A 34 -9.08 0.22 9.84
C THR A 34 -8.33 1.11 8.84
N PRO A 35 -9.03 1.93 8.04
CA PRO A 35 -8.37 2.87 7.13
C PRO A 35 -7.35 3.77 7.84
N GLN A 36 -7.63 4.16 9.09
CA GLN A 36 -6.71 4.93 9.92
C GLN A 36 -5.45 4.15 10.28
N GLN A 37 -5.58 2.87 10.68
CA GLN A 37 -4.42 2.02 10.96
C GLN A 37 -3.54 1.81 9.72
N ALA A 38 -4.16 1.56 8.56
CA ALA A 38 -3.43 1.43 7.31
C ALA A 38 -2.71 2.74 6.94
N GLN A 39 -3.42 3.87 7.05
CA GLN A 39 -2.88 5.19 6.77
C GLN A 39 -1.70 5.57 7.70
N GLU A 40 -1.79 5.27 9.00
CA GLU A 40 -0.71 5.55 9.95
C GLU A 40 0.59 4.84 9.56
N VAL A 41 0.51 3.56 9.19
CA VAL A 41 1.68 2.78 8.78
C VAL A 41 2.22 3.25 7.43
N HIS A 42 1.34 3.50 6.46
CA HIS A 42 1.75 4.02 5.14
C HIS A 42 2.46 5.38 5.24
N LYS A 43 1.91 6.30 6.04
CA LYS A 43 2.54 7.60 6.34
C LYS A 43 3.89 7.43 7.03
N HIS A 44 4.00 6.49 7.98
CA HIS A 44 5.26 6.19 8.64
C HIS A 44 6.30 5.64 7.65
N LEU A 45 5.92 4.71 6.77
CA LEU A 45 6.79 4.18 5.72
C LEU A 45 7.25 5.29 4.76
N ARG A 46 6.34 6.17 4.33
CA ARG A 46 6.69 7.28 3.44
C ARG A 46 7.68 8.24 4.09
N LYS A 47 7.45 8.62 5.35
CA LYS A 47 8.38 9.44 6.14
C LYS A 47 9.74 8.76 6.30
N PHE A 48 9.74 7.44 6.53
CA PHE A 48 10.97 6.67 6.65
C PHE A 48 11.78 6.69 5.34
N ILE A 49 11.12 6.55 4.20
CA ILE A 49 11.77 6.63 2.88
C ILE A 49 12.32 8.03 2.61
N GLU A 50 11.56 9.07 2.98
CA GLU A 50 12.01 10.46 2.83
C GLU A 50 13.31 10.73 3.59
N GLN A 51 13.39 10.24 4.83
CA GLN A 51 14.54 10.42 5.71
C GLN A 51 15.80 9.66 5.26
N ASN A 52 15.63 8.51 4.61
CA ASN A 52 16.73 7.59 4.31
C ASN A 52 17.10 7.51 2.81
N ALA A 53 16.26 8.06 1.92
CA ALA A 53 16.55 8.17 0.49
C ALA A 53 16.51 9.65 0.07
N ASN A 54 15.33 10.18 -0.25
CA ASN A 54 15.05 11.61 -0.40
C ASN A 54 13.53 11.84 -0.57
N ALA A 55 13.11 13.11 -0.54
CA ALA A 55 11.71 13.51 -0.68
C ALA A 55 11.09 13.18 -2.05
N GLU A 56 11.87 13.21 -3.12
CA GLU A 56 11.39 12.88 -4.47
C GLU A 56 11.01 11.40 -4.59
N ILE A 57 11.88 10.51 -4.09
CA ILE A 57 11.65 9.07 -4.03
C ILE A 57 10.44 8.77 -3.16
N ALA A 58 10.36 9.37 -1.97
CA ALA A 58 9.24 9.15 -1.04
C ALA A 58 7.89 9.58 -1.62
N LYS A 59 7.87 10.66 -2.40
CA LYS A 59 6.66 11.15 -3.07
C LYS A 59 6.22 10.23 -4.21
N ASN A 60 7.17 9.65 -4.95
CA ASN A 60 6.87 8.92 -6.19
C ASN A 60 6.76 7.40 -6.01
N ILE A 61 7.34 6.83 -4.94
CA ILE A 61 7.23 5.40 -4.67
C ILE A 61 5.79 5.03 -4.30
N ARG A 62 5.31 3.93 -4.89
CA ARG A 62 3.97 3.41 -4.62
C ARG A 62 4.00 2.52 -3.38
N ILE A 63 3.13 2.82 -2.42
CA ILE A 63 2.92 2.05 -1.20
C ILE A 63 1.48 1.51 -1.24
N ILE A 64 1.33 0.21 -1.46
CA ILE A 64 0.03 -0.46 -1.60
C ILE A 64 -0.31 -1.25 -0.33
N TYR A 65 -1.61 -1.36 -0.03
CA TYR A 65 -2.11 -2.08 1.14
C TYR A 65 -2.53 -3.51 0.77
N GLY A 66 -2.09 -4.51 1.55
CA GLY A 66 -2.42 -5.92 1.36
C GLY A 66 -2.94 -6.59 2.63
N GLY A 67 -4.13 -6.22 3.08
CA GLY A 67 -4.79 -6.87 4.23
C GLY A 67 -6.29 -6.97 4.04
N SER A 68 -6.80 -8.14 3.66
CA SER A 68 -8.25 -8.41 3.55
C SER A 68 -9.09 -7.32 2.81
N VAL A 69 -8.56 -6.76 1.72
CA VAL A 69 -9.29 -5.81 0.85
C VAL A 69 -10.45 -6.53 0.16
N SER A 70 -11.61 -5.88 0.09
CA SER A 70 -12.84 -6.36 -0.55
C SER A 70 -13.56 -5.23 -1.29
N GLY A 71 -14.60 -5.57 -2.06
CA GLY A 71 -15.45 -4.56 -2.69
C GLY A 71 -16.09 -3.61 -1.68
N SER A 72 -16.44 -4.11 -0.48
CA SER A 72 -17.10 -3.32 0.55
C SER A 72 -16.22 -2.27 1.25
N ASN A 73 -14.90 -2.47 1.32
CA ASN A 73 -13.99 -1.57 2.05
C ASN A 73 -13.01 -0.79 1.15
N CYS A 74 -12.86 -1.18 -0.12
CA CYS A 74 -11.85 -0.61 -1.01
C CYS A 74 -11.96 0.92 -1.20
N LYS A 75 -13.18 1.49 -1.21
CA LYS A 75 -13.37 2.94 -1.40
C LYS A 75 -12.83 3.76 -0.24
N GLU A 76 -13.09 3.34 1.00
CA GLU A 76 -12.64 4.07 2.20
C GLU A 76 -11.12 3.97 2.37
N LEU A 77 -10.55 2.81 2.03
CA LEU A 77 -9.09 2.62 1.99
C LEU A 77 -8.44 3.44 0.87
N ALA A 78 -9.06 3.51 -0.31
CA ALA A 78 -8.53 4.27 -1.44
C ALA A 78 -8.53 5.79 -1.23
N GLN A 79 -9.33 6.30 -0.29
CA GLN A 79 -9.34 7.72 0.10
C GLN A 79 -8.17 8.10 1.03
N GLN A 80 -7.42 7.11 1.55
CA GLN A 80 -6.29 7.42 2.43
C GLN A 80 -5.12 8.02 1.63
N PRO A 81 -4.54 9.16 2.09
CA PRO A 81 -3.54 9.91 1.34
C PRO A 81 -2.31 9.12 0.93
N ASP A 82 -1.85 8.19 1.77
CA ASP A 82 -0.59 7.47 1.59
C ASP A 82 -0.78 6.04 1.08
N ILE A 83 -2.02 5.61 0.80
CA ILE A 83 -2.33 4.32 0.18
C ILE A 83 -2.43 4.54 -1.33
N ASP A 84 -1.55 3.91 -2.11
CA ASP A 84 -1.46 4.11 -3.56
C ASP A 84 -2.19 3.02 -4.38
N GLY A 85 -2.76 2.03 -3.71
CA GLY A 85 -3.44 0.90 -4.33
C GLY A 85 -3.47 -0.31 -3.40
N PHE A 86 -3.75 -1.48 -3.98
CA PHE A 86 -3.97 -2.71 -3.22
C PHE A 86 -3.19 -3.91 -3.75
N LEU A 87 -2.74 -4.76 -2.83
CA LEU A 87 -2.35 -6.13 -3.10
C LEU A 87 -3.51 -7.04 -2.67
N VAL A 88 -4.24 -7.58 -3.65
CA VAL A 88 -5.53 -8.25 -3.40
C VAL A 88 -5.38 -9.76 -3.54
N GLY A 89 -5.61 -10.48 -2.43
CA GLY A 89 -5.65 -11.94 -2.40
C GLY A 89 -7.00 -12.50 -2.87
N GLY A 90 -7.74 -13.15 -1.98
CA GLY A 90 -8.95 -13.92 -2.34
C GLY A 90 -10.07 -13.14 -3.05
N ALA A 91 -10.20 -11.83 -2.81
CA ALA A 91 -11.19 -11.00 -3.52
C ALA A 91 -10.86 -10.80 -5.01
N SER A 92 -9.60 -11.02 -5.43
CA SER A 92 -9.20 -10.94 -6.84
C SER A 92 -9.79 -12.06 -7.71
N LEU A 93 -10.27 -13.14 -7.09
CA LEU A 93 -10.86 -14.30 -7.76
C LEU A 93 -12.38 -14.20 -7.90
N LYS A 94 -12.96 -13.03 -7.63
CA LYS A 94 -14.41 -12.79 -7.56
C LYS A 94 -14.81 -11.60 -8.43
N PRO A 95 -16.09 -11.49 -8.84
CA PRO A 95 -16.58 -10.35 -9.61
C PRO A 95 -16.38 -8.99 -8.92
N GLU A 96 -16.34 -8.95 -7.58
CA GLU A 96 -16.07 -7.72 -6.82
C GLU A 96 -14.69 -7.10 -7.13
N PHE A 97 -13.77 -7.84 -7.74
CA PHE A 97 -12.45 -7.31 -8.10
C PHE A 97 -12.53 -6.12 -9.06
N GLU A 98 -13.52 -6.08 -9.95
CA GLU A 98 -13.74 -4.92 -10.83
C GLU A 98 -13.97 -3.64 -10.02
N GLN A 99 -14.77 -3.72 -8.96
CA GLN A 99 -15.02 -2.60 -8.07
C GLN A 99 -13.74 -2.15 -7.34
N ILE A 100 -12.90 -3.10 -6.92
CA ILE A 100 -11.62 -2.82 -6.26
C ILE A 100 -10.66 -2.12 -7.23
N CYS A 101 -10.57 -2.56 -8.49
CA CYS A 101 -9.74 -1.90 -9.51
C CYS A 101 -10.17 -0.45 -9.80
N LYS A 102 -11.48 -0.18 -9.71
CA LYS A 102 -12.07 1.15 -9.98
C LYS A 102 -12.14 2.05 -8.74
N SER A 103 -11.73 1.58 -7.56
CA SER A 103 -12.00 2.29 -6.30
C SER A 103 -11.30 3.65 -6.16
N ARG A 104 -10.31 3.93 -7.01
CA ARG A 104 -9.51 5.17 -7.01
C ARG A 104 -9.70 5.98 -8.31
N GLN A 105 -10.61 5.55 -9.18
CA GLN A 105 -11.02 6.34 -10.36
C GLN A 105 -12.18 7.24 -9.93
N ASP A 106 -12.05 8.55 -10.17
CA ASP A 106 -13.17 9.50 -10.07
C ASP A 106 -14.23 9.21 -11.14
#